data_AF-A0A2V4PLL8-F1
#
_entry.id   AF-A0A2V4PLL8-F1
#
_cell.length_a   1.000
_cell.length_b   1.000
_cell.length_c   1.000
_cell.angle_alpha   90.00
_cell.angle_beta   90.00
_cell.angle_gamma   90.00
#
_symmetry.space_group_name_H-M   'P 1'
#
loop_
_entity.id
_entity.type
_entity.pdbx_description
1 polymer ?
#
loop_
_entity_poly.entity_id
_entity_poly.type
_entity_poly.pdbx_seq_one_letter_code
_entity_poly.pdbx_strand_id
1 'polypeptide(L)'
;MVEALKSGLAKLARDPEYQVAVPLHRGIEKTMSDEEVMKRFNSGRPYRDEAFMSTSTDSVIANSLTSSVTLHLQSTSAVNVSPFAMNAYEKEAIIPPQTPFEVVGLKKMHSTWHVDLKEVQDNADGS
;
A
#
# COMPACT_ATOMS: atom_id res chain seq x y z
N MET A 1 7.76 8.11 -18.33
CA MET A 1 8.05 8.35 -16.90
C MET A 1 7.62 7.17 -16.04
N VAL A 2 6.34 6.75 -16.12
CA VAL A 2 5.81 5.56 -15.42
C VAL A 2 6.65 4.29 -15.68
N GLU A 3 6.99 3.99 -16.93
CA GLU A 3 7.77 2.79 -17.27
C GLU A 3 9.21 2.81 -16.73
N ALA A 4 9.82 3.99 -16.60
CA ALA A 4 11.15 4.11 -16.01
C ALA A 4 11.11 3.82 -14.50
N LEU A 5 10.07 4.31 -13.80
CA LEU A 5 9.88 4.02 -12.38
C LEU A 5 9.57 2.54 -12.17
N LYS A 6 8.67 1.94 -12.95
CA LYS A 6 8.42 0.48 -12.89
C LYS A 6 9.71 -0.32 -13.07
N SER A 7 10.51 0.02 -14.09
CA SER A 7 11.79 -0.64 -14.35
C SER A 7 12.79 -0.44 -13.21
N GLY A 8 12.87 0.76 -12.65
CA GLY A 8 13.74 1.08 -11.52
C GLY A 8 13.40 0.26 -10.28
N LEU A 9 12.13 0.27 -9.86
CA LEU A 9 11.66 -0.51 -8.73
C LEU A 9 11.88 -2.01 -8.93
N ALA A 10 11.62 -2.54 -10.13
CA ALA A 10 11.85 -3.95 -10.43
C ALA A 10 13.33 -4.36 -10.36
N LYS A 11 14.26 -3.43 -10.61
CA LYS A 11 15.70 -3.66 -10.42
C LYS A 11 16.07 -3.64 -8.94
N LEU A 12 15.59 -2.63 -8.20
CA LEU A 12 15.85 -2.49 -6.76
C LEU A 12 15.29 -3.67 -5.95
N ALA A 13 14.12 -4.19 -6.31
CA ALA A 13 13.49 -5.33 -5.62
C ALA A 13 14.34 -6.62 -5.62
N ARG A 14 15.34 -6.73 -6.51
CA ARG A 14 16.27 -7.86 -6.57
C ARG A 14 17.37 -7.79 -5.53
N ASP A 15 17.61 -6.61 -4.96
CA ASP A 15 18.58 -6.39 -3.91
C ASP A 15 17.88 -6.51 -2.53
N PRO A 16 18.35 -7.42 -1.65
CA PRO A 16 17.79 -7.56 -0.30
C PRO A 16 17.78 -6.26 0.52
N GLU A 17 18.68 -5.31 0.26
CA GLU A 17 18.74 -4.03 0.99
C GLU A 17 17.50 -3.16 0.74
N TYR A 18 16.86 -3.28 -0.44
CA TYR A 18 15.67 -2.52 -0.81
C TYR A 18 14.37 -3.30 -0.61
N GLN A 19 14.42 -4.51 -0.06
CA GLN A 19 13.22 -5.27 0.28
C GLN A 19 12.64 -4.81 1.61
N VAL A 20 11.31 -4.86 1.73
CA VAL A 20 10.59 -4.50 2.96
C VAL A 20 10.03 -5.76 3.61
N ALA A 21 10.49 -6.08 4.82
CA ALA A 21 10.04 -7.25 5.59
C ALA A 21 9.18 -6.87 6.82
N VAL A 22 8.74 -5.62 6.90
CA VAL A 22 7.94 -5.07 8.01
C VAL A 22 6.57 -4.61 7.52
N PRO A 23 5.56 -4.51 8.41
CA PRO A 23 4.28 -3.93 8.04
C PRO A 23 4.42 -2.51 7.47
N LEU A 24 3.55 -2.20 6.51
CA LEU A 24 3.47 -0.91 5.85
C LEU A 24 2.17 -0.20 6.20
N HIS A 25 2.21 1.12 6.10
CA HIS A 25 1.12 2.00 6.49
C HIS A 25 0.88 3.08 5.46
N ARG A 26 -0.39 3.39 5.21
CA ARG A 26 -0.77 4.51 4.35
C ARG A 26 -2.05 5.16 4.85
N GLY A 27 -1.98 6.46 5.13
CA GLY A 27 -3.17 7.30 5.24
C GLY A 27 -3.70 7.64 3.85
N ILE A 28 -5.02 7.64 3.68
CA ILE A 28 -5.67 8.21 2.50
C ILE A 28 -6.13 9.62 2.87
N GLU A 29 -5.56 10.62 2.20
CA GLU A 29 -5.91 12.04 2.41
C GLU A 29 -7.31 12.36 1.88
N LYS A 30 -7.75 11.72 0.79
CA LYS A 30 -9.10 11.90 0.27
C LYS A 30 -10.13 11.35 1.26
N THR A 31 -11.03 12.22 1.73
CA THR A 31 -12.21 11.80 2.50
C THR A 31 -13.07 10.84 1.69
N MET A 32 -13.42 9.70 2.27
CA MET A 32 -14.31 8.70 1.67
C MET A 32 -15.57 8.52 2.53
N SER A 33 -16.71 8.35 1.88
CA SER A 33 -17.93 7.95 2.58
C SER A 33 -17.85 6.47 3.01
N ASP A 34 -18.67 6.08 3.98
CA ASP A 34 -18.76 4.67 4.40
C ASP A 34 -19.15 3.75 3.23
N GLU A 35 -20.04 4.22 2.34
CA GLU A 35 -20.43 3.48 1.14
C GLU A 35 -19.26 3.29 0.18
N GLU A 36 -18.44 4.33 -0.03
CA GLU A 36 -17.25 4.24 -0.88
C GLU A 36 -16.22 3.27 -0.31
N VAL A 37 -15.99 3.30 1.00
CA VAL A 37 -15.08 2.36 1.68
C VAL A 37 -15.58 0.93 1.52
N MET A 38 -16.85 0.67 1.81
CA MET A 38 -17.42 -0.68 1.69
C MET A 38 -17.38 -1.18 0.25
N LYS A 39 -17.70 -0.34 -0.74
CA LYS A 39 -17.61 -0.70 -2.16
C LYS A 39 -16.17 -1.03 -2.58
N ARG A 40 -15.19 -0.29 -2.07
CA ARG A 40 -13.77 -0.46 -2.44
C ARG A 40 -13.13 -1.65 -1.75
N PHE A 41 -13.38 -1.85 -0.46
CA PHE A 41 -12.66 -2.80 0.38
C PHE A 41 -13.49 -4.01 0.84
N ASN A 42 -14.80 -4.05 0.58
CA ASN A 42 -15.65 -5.21 0.87
C ASN A 42 -16.29 -5.79 -0.41
N SER A 43 -15.57 -5.72 -1.53
CA SER A 43 -16.08 -6.13 -2.85
C SER A 43 -16.05 -7.65 -3.08
N GLY A 44 -15.42 -8.42 -2.19
CA GLY A 44 -15.15 -9.85 -2.38
C GLY A 44 -14.09 -10.16 -3.44
N ARG A 45 -13.39 -9.14 -3.95
CA ARG A 45 -12.28 -9.27 -4.90
C ARG A 45 -11.00 -8.67 -4.31
N PRO A 46 -9.81 -9.10 -4.76
CA PRO A 46 -8.57 -8.44 -4.38
C PRO A 46 -8.62 -6.95 -4.71
N TYR A 47 -8.22 -6.13 -3.74
CA TYR A 47 -7.98 -4.72 -3.91
C TYR A 47 -6.73 -4.49 -4.78
N ARG A 48 -6.84 -3.58 -5.75
CA ARG A 48 -5.74 -3.14 -6.60
C ARG A 48 -5.79 -1.62 -6.71
N ASP A 49 -4.63 -0.99 -6.63
CA ASP A 49 -4.48 0.44 -6.91
C ASP A 49 -3.94 0.63 -8.33
N GLU A 50 -4.55 1.52 -9.10
CA GLU A 50 -4.14 1.84 -10.46
C GLU A 50 -2.81 2.62 -10.49
N ALA A 51 -2.47 3.30 -9.39
CA ALA A 51 -1.25 4.07 -9.24
C ALA A 51 -0.21 3.34 -8.40
N PHE A 52 1.01 3.88 -8.38
CA PHE A 52 1.99 3.48 -7.38
C PHE A 52 1.47 3.87 -6.00
N MET A 53 1.59 2.96 -5.04
CA MET A 53 1.16 3.21 -3.68
C MET A 53 2.37 3.59 -2.83
N SER A 54 2.47 4.88 -2.48
CA SER A 54 3.43 5.34 -1.47
C SER A 54 2.97 4.92 -0.08
N THR A 55 3.85 4.27 0.66
CA THR A 55 3.58 3.76 2.00
C THR A 55 4.75 4.11 2.91
N SER A 56 4.56 4.02 4.21
CA SER A 56 5.64 4.17 5.20
C SER A 56 5.74 2.92 6.05
N THR A 57 6.96 2.57 6.45
CA THR A 57 7.18 1.58 7.52
C THR A 57 6.89 2.14 8.92
N ASP A 58 6.57 3.43 9.02
CA ASP A 58 6.26 4.12 10.27
C ASP A 58 4.78 4.55 10.31
N SER A 59 4.04 3.92 11.22
CA SER A 59 2.61 4.18 11.37
C SER A 59 2.30 5.60 11.84
N VAL A 60 3.18 6.26 12.60
CA VAL A 60 2.95 7.62 13.10
C VAL A 60 2.99 8.60 11.93
N ILE A 61 3.98 8.45 11.05
CA ILE A 61 4.13 9.27 9.85
C ILE A 61 2.94 9.04 8.91
N ALA A 62 2.60 7.79 8.61
CA ALA A 62 1.48 7.47 7.73
C ALA A 62 0.13 7.98 8.26
N ASN A 63 -0.10 7.91 9.58
CA ASN A 63 -1.35 8.38 10.20
C ASN A 63 -1.45 9.91 10.23
N SER A 64 -0.33 10.64 10.18
CA SER A 64 -0.38 12.10 10.10
C SER A 64 -0.96 12.62 8.78
N LEU A 65 -1.02 11.77 7.75
CA LEU A 65 -1.52 12.08 6.40
C LEU A 65 -2.96 11.61 6.16
N THR A 66 -3.65 11.07 7.18
CA THR A 66 -4.97 10.45 7.01
C THR A 66 -6.12 11.42 7.29
N SER A 67 -7.20 11.34 6.50
CA SER A 67 -8.45 12.06 6.77
C SER A 67 -9.61 11.16 7.16
N SER A 68 -9.61 9.89 6.73
CA SER A 68 -10.76 8.98 6.94
C SER A 68 -10.45 7.49 6.81
N VAL A 69 -9.36 7.10 6.14
CA VAL A 69 -9.00 5.69 5.93
C VAL A 69 -7.51 5.47 6.12
N THR A 70 -7.15 4.53 6.98
CA THR A 70 -5.79 4.04 7.16
C THR A 70 -5.68 2.61 6.64
N LEU A 71 -4.68 2.36 5.80
CA LEU A 71 -4.32 1.05 5.31
C LEU A 71 -3.14 0.50 6.12
N HIS A 72 -3.23 -0.78 6.50
CA HIS A 72 -2.16 -1.56 7.10
C HIS A 72 -1.85 -2.71 6.13
N LEU A 73 -0.64 -2.75 5.59
CA LEU A 73 -0.30 -3.65 4.50
C LEU A 73 0.82 -4.63 4.88
N GLN A 74 0.65 -5.88 4.50
CA GLN A 74 1.73 -6.86 4.39
C GLN A 74 2.02 -7.05 2.91
N SER A 75 3.19 -6.61 2.46
CA SER A 75 3.57 -6.63 1.04
C SER A 75 4.89 -7.35 0.86
N THR A 76 4.99 -8.14 -0.21
CA THR A 76 6.21 -8.80 -0.69
C THR A 76 6.82 -8.09 -1.89
N SER A 77 6.06 -7.23 -2.57
CA SER A 77 6.52 -6.46 -3.73
C SER A 77 6.88 -5.01 -3.42
N ALA A 78 6.70 -4.55 -2.18
CA ALA A 78 7.10 -3.22 -1.75
C ALA A 78 8.63 -3.05 -1.83
N VAL A 79 9.05 -1.89 -2.33
CA VAL A 79 10.46 -1.51 -2.46
C VAL A 79 10.75 -0.34 -1.54
N ASN A 80 11.73 -0.49 -0.66
CA ASN A 80 12.24 0.58 0.18
C ASN A 80 12.96 1.61 -0.70
N VAL A 81 12.41 2.83 -0.74
CA VAL A 81 12.98 3.95 -1.50
C VAL A 81 13.52 5.05 -0.60
N SER A 82 13.46 4.86 0.72
CA SER A 82 13.99 5.80 1.73
C SER A 82 15.42 6.29 1.42
N PRO A 83 16.36 5.44 0.92
CA PRO A 83 17.72 5.90 0.57
C PRO A 83 17.78 6.92 -0.58
N PHE A 84 16.73 6.99 -1.40
CA PHE A 84 16.64 7.87 -2.57
C PHE A 84 15.67 9.05 -2.36
N ALA A 85 14.85 8.99 -1.30
CA ALA A 85 13.88 10.03 -0.99
C ALA A 85 14.59 11.32 -0.55
N MET A 86 14.04 12.48 -0.96
CA MET A 86 14.51 13.78 -0.46
C MET A 86 14.40 13.87 1.07
N ASN A 87 13.44 13.14 1.65
CA ASN A 87 13.21 13.07 3.08
C ASN A 87 13.21 11.62 3.56
N ALA A 88 14.40 11.09 3.88
CA ALA A 88 14.55 9.72 4.36
C ALA A 88 13.77 9.42 5.66
N TYR A 89 13.37 10.45 6.43
CA TYR A 89 12.57 10.28 7.64
C TYR A 89 11.18 9.70 7.36
N GLU A 90 10.64 9.87 6.15
CA GLU A 90 9.34 9.30 5.77
C GLU A 90 9.33 7.78 5.74
N LYS A 91 10.53 7.16 5.73
CA LYS A 91 10.73 5.71 5.67
C LYS A 91 9.87 5.07 4.58
N GLU A 92 9.89 5.71 3.41
CA GLU A 92 9.00 5.42 2.30
C GLU A 92 9.32 4.07 1.65
N ALA A 93 8.26 3.32 1.39
CA ALA A 93 8.27 2.18 0.50
C ALA A 93 7.19 2.34 -0.57
N ILE A 94 7.52 1.97 -1.80
CA ILE A 94 6.60 2.05 -2.94
C ILE A 94 6.16 0.65 -3.34
N ILE A 95 4.85 0.47 -3.49
CA ILE A 95 4.25 -0.74 -4.06
C ILE A 95 3.90 -0.45 -5.53
N PRO A 96 4.25 -1.36 -6.47
CA PRO A 96 3.88 -1.23 -7.87
C PRO A 96 2.34 -1.14 -8.09
N PRO A 97 1.90 -0.50 -9.19
CA PRO A 97 0.50 -0.51 -9.56
C PRO A 97 -0.01 -1.92 -9.81
N GLN A 98 -1.30 -2.13 -9.61
CA GLN A 98 -2.00 -3.39 -9.84
C GLN A 98 -1.57 -4.56 -8.96
N THR A 99 -0.67 -4.36 -7.97
CA THR A 99 -0.37 -5.40 -6.98
C THR A 99 -1.65 -5.82 -6.26
N PRO A 100 -2.01 -7.12 -6.25
CA PRO A 100 -3.23 -7.58 -5.62
C PRO A 100 -3.10 -7.73 -4.11
N PHE A 101 -4.08 -7.18 -3.39
CA PHE A 101 -4.21 -7.34 -1.95
C PHE A 101 -5.56 -7.95 -1.59
N GLU A 102 -5.54 -9.01 -0.79
CA GLU A 102 -6.73 -9.46 -0.09
C GLU A 102 -7.03 -8.51 1.08
N VAL A 103 -8.31 -8.17 1.27
CA VAL A 103 -8.78 -7.42 2.44
C VAL A 103 -9.06 -8.41 3.56
N VAL A 104 -8.16 -8.50 4.53
CA VAL A 104 -8.22 -9.48 5.63
C VAL A 104 -8.85 -8.90 6.90
N GLY A 105 -8.99 -7.58 6.97
CA GLY A 105 -9.62 -6.87 8.07
C GLY A 105 -10.21 -5.55 7.60
N LEU A 106 -11.42 -5.25 8.05
CA LEU A 106 -12.09 -3.97 7.77
C LEU A 106 -12.88 -3.57 9.01
N LYS A 107 -12.42 -2.52 9.69
CA LYS A 107 -13.05 -2.02 10.92
C LYS A 107 -13.10 -0.51 10.95
N LYS A 108 -14.19 0.04 11.47
CA LYS A 108 -14.30 1.48 11.74
C LYS A 108 -14.02 1.74 13.21
N MET A 109 -13.05 2.60 13.50
CA MET A 109 -12.73 3.06 14.86
C MET A 109 -12.97 4.57 14.92
N HIS A 110 -13.95 4.99 15.72
CA HIS A 110 -14.46 6.36 15.71
C HIS A 110 -14.91 6.77 14.29
N SER A 111 -14.24 7.74 13.67
CA SER A 111 -14.54 8.22 12.31
C SER A 111 -13.57 7.70 11.24
N THR A 112 -12.61 6.84 11.61
CA THR A 112 -11.57 6.35 10.71
C THR A 112 -11.75 4.88 10.41
N TRP A 113 -11.73 4.53 9.14
CA TRP A 113 -11.67 3.14 8.69
C TRP A 113 -10.23 2.63 8.73
N HIS A 114 -10.05 1.45 9.29
CA HIS A 114 -8.80 0.71 9.29
C HIS A 114 -9.00 -0.52 8.40
N VAL A 115 -8.17 -0.62 7.37
CA VAL A 115 -8.20 -1.69 6.38
C VAL A 115 -6.89 -2.46 6.48
N ASP A 116 -6.98 -3.73 6.83
CA ASP A 116 -5.83 -4.64 6.86
C ASP A 116 -5.78 -5.38 5.51
N LEU A 117 -4.65 -5.23 4.82
CA LEU A 117 -4.40 -5.71 3.47
C LEU A 117 -3.22 -6.69 3.49
N LYS A 118 -3.38 -7.83 2.80
CA LYS A 118 -2.30 -8.80 2.62
C LYS A 118 -2.09 -9.04 1.13
N GLU A 119 -0.87 -8.81 0.67
CA GLU A 119 -0.50 -9.10 -0.71
C GLU A 119 -0.69 -10.60 -0.99
N VAL A 120 -1.33 -10.89 -2.11
CA VAL A 120 -1.50 -12.25 -2.61
C VAL A 120 -0.73 -12.39 -3.90
N GLN A 121 -0.34 -13.61 -4.27
CA GLN A 121 0.17 -13.84 -5.62
C GLN A 121 -0.97 -13.66 -6.61
N ASP A 122 -0.66 -13.06 -7.75
CA ASP A 122 -1.58 -13.04 -8.86
C ASP A 122 -1.64 -14.47 -9.42
N ASN A 123 -2.53 -15.29 -8.84
CA ASN A 123 -2.86 -16.57 -9.43
C ASN A 123 -3.59 -16.24 -10.74
N ALA A 124 -2.83 -16.15 -11.82
CA ALA A 124 -3.34 -16.17 -13.18
C ALA A 124 -3.86 -17.58 -13.49
N ASP A 125 -4.81 -18.07 -12.70
CA ASP A 125 -5.57 -19.28 -12.96
C ASP A 125 -7.04 -18.86 -13.09
N GLY A 126 -7.50 -18.68 -14.34
CA GLY A 126 -8.91 -18.38 -14.56
C GLY A 126 -9.33 -17.97 -15.97
N SER A 127 -9.34 -18.96 -16.87
CA SER A 127 -10.15 -19.08 -18.11
C SER A 127 -9.63 -18.45 -19.40
#